data_AF-A0A2U9IUX8-F1
#
_entry.id   AF-A0A2U9IUX8-F1
#
_cell.length_a   1.000
_cell.length_b   1.000
_cell.length_c   1.000
_cell.angle_alpha   90.00
_cell.angle_beta   90.00
_cell.angle_gamma   90.00
#
_symmetry.space_group_name_H-M   'P 1'
#
loop_
_entity.id
_entity.type
_entity.pdbx_description
1 polymer ?
#
loop_
_entity_poly.entity_id
_entity_poly.type
_entity_poly.pdbx_seq_one_letter_code
_entity_poly.pdbx_strand_id
1 'polypeptide(L)'
;MLPLLCFIVKISFPIVTKHEPDVVLNLSSDPNFFFGTFTPFKIINFENENTFYIYGEIASTFSLVDIEAKVARFVSRTGVIYVLTVGPGLIKLPSGKELDRAFKPTPPKGNGKISVTRSGSTISMEIDYEGDREKMIVNSLAKKARSIKNLDDLIWRERISRHI
;
A
#
# COMPACT_ATOMS: atom_id res chain seq x y z
N MET A 1 -28.65 17.02 15.86
CA MET A 1 -27.28 16.60 15.52
C MET A 1 -27.35 15.16 15.04
N LEU A 2 -27.28 14.94 13.73
CA LEU A 2 -27.14 13.59 13.17
C LEU A 2 -25.66 13.19 13.27
N PRO A 3 -25.32 11.96 13.70
CA PRO A 3 -23.94 11.51 13.63
C PRO A 3 -23.53 11.44 12.16
N LEU A 4 -22.41 12.08 11.81
CA LEU A 4 -21.78 11.87 10.52
C LEU A 4 -21.44 10.38 10.41
N LEU A 5 -22.15 9.67 9.53
CA LEU A 5 -21.74 8.36 9.05
C LEU A 5 -20.37 8.52 8.39
N CYS A 6 -19.31 8.13 9.10
CA CYS A 6 -17.99 7.98 8.53
C CYS A 6 -18.06 6.78 7.58
N PHE A 7 -18.16 7.04 6.28
CA PHE A 7 -18.24 5.99 5.27
C PHE A 7 -16.83 5.48 4.97
N ILE A 8 -16.41 4.44 5.68
CA ILE A 8 -15.16 3.75 5.40
C ILE A 8 -15.18 3.24 3.94
N VAL A 9 -14.23 3.70 3.11
CA VAL A 9 -14.09 3.23 1.74
C VAL A 9 -13.21 1.99 1.72
N LYS A 10 -13.82 0.86 1.35
CA LYS A 10 -13.16 -0.44 1.32
C LYS A 10 -13.30 -1.11 -0.04
N ILE A 11 -12.20 -1.64 -0.57
CA ILE A 11 -12.17 -2.43 -1.80
C ILE A 11 -11.46 -3.76 -1.52
N SER A 12 -12.08 -4.87 -1.90
CA SER A 12 -11.50 -6.20 -1.85
C SER A 12 -11.46 -6.82 -3.25
N PHE A 13 -10.41 -7.58 -3.57
CA PHE A 13 -10.28 -8.31 -4.83
C PHE A 13 -9.35 -9.52 -4.68
N PRO A 14 -9.56 -10.58 -5.49
CA PRO A 14 -8.64 -11.71 -5.53
C PRO A 14 -7.31 -11.32 -6.19
N ILE A 15 -6.21 -11.90 -5.72
CA ILE A 15 -4.93 -11.89 -6.44
C ILE A 15 -4.92 -13.12 -7.33
N VAL A 16 -5.02 -12.91 -8.64
CA VAL A 16 -5.07 -14.01 -9.62
C VAL A 16 -3.65 -14.35 -10.06
N THR A 17 -3.22 -15.57 -9.76
CA THR A 17 -1.87 -16.09 -10.07
C THR A 17 -1.90 -17.61 -10.12
N LYS A 18 -0.94 -18.22 -10.83
CA LYS A 18 -0.76 -19.67 -10.91
C LYS A 18 0.05 -20.25 -9.73
N HIS A 19 0.67 -19.38 -8.93
CA HIS A 19 1.50 -19.77 -7.79
C HIS A 19 0.67 -20.09 -6.55
N GLU A 20 1.23 -20.90 -5.66
CA GLU A 20 0.58 -21.32 -4.43
C GLU A 20 0.29 -20.10 -3.52
N PRO A 21 -0.90 -20.00 -2.89
CA PRO A 21 -1.24 -18.88 -2.01
C PRO A 21 -0.21 -18.63 -0.90
N ASP A 22 0.46 -19.68 -0.41
CA ASP A 22 1.49 -19.56 0.62
C ASP A 22 2.75 -18.85 0.12
N VAL A 23 3.14 -19.10 -1.13
CA VAL A 23 4.27 -18.42 -1.76
C VAL A 23 3.95 -16.95 -1.94
N VAL A 24 2.75 -16.63 -2.43
CA VAL A 24 2.29 -15.24 -2.61
C VAL A 24 2.21 -14.52 -1.27
N LEU A 25 1.70 -15.20 -0.23
CA LEU A 25 1.61 -14.63 1.12
C LEU A 25 2.99 -14.39 1.73
N ASN A 26 3.92 -15.33 1.58
CA ASN A 26 5.30 -15.19 2.04
C ASN A 26 5.99 -14.00 1.35
N LEU A 27 5.90 -13.90 0.03
CA LEU A 27 6.44 -12.74 -0.71
C LEU A 27 5.76 -11.43 -0.29
N SER A 28 4.44 -11.45 -0.11
CA SER A 28 3.68 -10.27 0.34
C SER A 28 3.99 -9.86 1.78
N SER A 29 4.65 -10.72 2.57
CA SER A 29 5.15 -10.38 3.90
C SER A 29 6.41 -9.54 3.86
N ASP A 30 7.17 -9.55 2.76
CA ASP A 30 8.30 -8.65 2.55
C ASP A 30 7.82 -7.27 2.09
N PRO A 31 8.05 -6.19 2.87
CA PRO A 31 7.68 -4.84 2.50
C PRO A 31 8.26 -4.40 1.16
N ASN A 32 9.50 -4.78 0.84
CA ASN A 32 10.16 -4.33 -0.39
C ASN A 32 9.47 -4.92 -1.62
N PHE A 33 9.18 -6.22 -1.60
CA PHE A 33 8.40 -6.86 -2.65
C PHE A 33 6.99 -6.27 -2.71
N PHE A 34 6.30 -6.18 -1.57
CA PHE A 34 4.92 -5.75 -1.52
C PHE A 34 4.73 -4.32 -2.05
N PHE A 35 5.46 -3.36 -1.48
CA PHE A 35 5.35 -1.96 -1.87
C PHE A 35 5.89 -1.70 -3.28
N GLY A 36 6.97 -2.39 -3.69
CA GLY A 36 7.51 -2.29 -5.04
C GLY A 36 6.61 -2.88 -6.13
N THR A 37 5.76 -3.84 -5.78
CA THR A 37 4.90 -4.57 -6.72
C THR A 37 3.48 -3.99 -6.76
N PHE A 38 2.82 -3.94 -5.59
CA PHE A 38 1.39 -3.69 -5.49
C PHE A 38 1.02 -2.22 -5.25
N THR A 39 1.98 -1.38 -4.89
CA THR A 39 1.71 0.02 -4.55
C THR A 39 2.50 0.98 -5.44
N PRO A 40 2.08 2.25 -5.54
CA PRO A 40 2.88 3.30 -6.18
C PRO A 40 3.89 3.94 -5.20
N PHE A 41 4.00 3.42 -3.97
CA PHE A 41 4.81 4.02 -2.93
C PHE A 41 6.18 3.36 -2.81
N LYS A 42 7.16 4.14 -2.38
CA LYS A 42 8.53 3.68 -2.09
C LYS A 42 8.75 3.72 -0.59
N ILE A 43 9.44 2.72 -0.07
CA ILE A 43 9.94 2.72 1.30
C ILE A 43 11.14 3.67 1.35
N ILE A 44 11.13 4.60 2.30
CA ILE A 44 12.19 5.61 2.47
C ILE A 44 13.18 5.18 3.53
N ASN A 45 12.69 4.69 4.67
CA ASN A 45 13.51 4.20 5.76
C ASN A 45 12.72 3.25 6.66
N PHE A 46 13.45 2.37 7.35
CA PHE A 46 12.92 1.53 8.40
C PHE A 46 13.19 2.18 9.76
N GLU A 47 12.16 2.27 10.60
CA GLU A 47 12.30 2.59 12.02
C GLU A 47 12.71 1.33 12.80
N ASN A 48 12.14 0.18 12.40
CA ASN A 48 12.49 -1.15 12.85
C ASN A 48 12.03 -2.20 11.82
N GLU A 49 12.21 -3.49 12.10
CA GLU A 49 11.85 -4.59 11.17
C GLU A 49 10.37 -4.59 10.75
N ASN A 50 9.47 -4.06 11.58
CA ASN A 50 8.02 -4.06 11.32
C ASN A 50 7.45 -2.67 11.06
N THR A 51 8.25 -1.62 11.20
CA THR A 51 7.79 -0.23 11.12
C THR A 51 8.68 0.56 10.19
N PHE A 52 8.10 1.18 9.17
CA PHE A 52 8.84 1.91 8.14
C PHE A 52 8.02 3.07 7.57
N TYR A 53 8.68 3.97 6.87
CA TYR A 53 8.02 5.11 6.24
C TYR A 53 7.97 4.94 4.74
N ILE A 54 6.85 5.34 4.14
CA ILE A 54 6.64 5.32 2.70
C ILE A 54 6.34 6.70 2.16
N TYR A 55 6.79 6.93 0.93
CA TYR A 55 6.48 8.12 0.16
C TYR A 55 6.06 7.73 -1.25
N GLY A 56 5.06 8.42 -1.79
CA GLY A 56 4.80 8.41 -3.22
C GLY A 56 3.71 9.39 -3.60
N GLU A 57 3.35 9.37 -4.88
CA GLU A 57 2.44 10.35 -5.45
C GLU A 57 1.23 9.63 -6.04
N ILE A 58 0.04 10.14 -5.75
CA ILE A 58 -1.21 9.66 -6.35
C ILE A 58 -1.73 10.73 -7.29
N ALA A 59 -1.88 10.35 -8.56
CA ALA A 59 -2.51 11.18 -9.58
C ALA A 59 -4.04 11.05 -9.53
N SER A 60 -4.70 12.19 -9.47
CA SER A 60 -6.12 12.40 -9.77
C SER A 60 -6.24 13.16 -11.10
N THR A 61 -7.43 13.16 -11.71
CA THR A 61 -7.72 13.84 -12.99
C THR A 61 -7.26 15.30 -13.02
N PHE A 62 -7.27 15.98 -11.88
CA PHE A 62 -6.96 17.42 -11.78
C PHE A 62 -5.77 17.75 -10.87
N SER A 63 -5.17 16.77 -10.20
CA SER A 63 -4.09 17.06 -9.24
C SER A 63 -3.23 15.84 -8.93
N LEU A 64 -1.98 16.11 -8.58
CA LEU A 64 -1.04 15.12 -8.07
C LEU A 64 -0.81 15.39 -6.59
N VAL A 65 -1.01 14.37 -5.76
CA VAL A 65 -1.01 14.50 -4.30
C VAL A 65 0.09 13.63 -3.71
N ASP A 66 0.93 14.24 -2.88
CA ASP A 66 1.95 13.52 -2.11
C ASP A 66 1.30 12.73 -0.98
N ILE A 67 1.70 11.47 -0.85
CA ILE A 67 1.34 10.59 0.26
C ILE A 67 2.61 10.28 1.03
N GLU A 68 2.56 10.60 2.32
CA GLU A 68 3.53 10.16 3.32
C GLU A 68 2.80 9.31 4.34
N ALA A 69 3.37 8.16 4.70
CA ALA A 69 2.80 7.34 5.76
C ALA A 69 3.88 6.66 6.60
N LYS A 70 3.59 6.54 7.90
CA LYS A 70 4.23 5.55 8.77
C LYS A 70 3.46 4.25 8.66
N VAL A 71 4.13 3.14 8.40
CA VAL A 71 3.51 1.84 8.16
C VAL A 71 3.96 0.86 9.24
N ALA A 72 3.01 0.18 9.86
CA ALA A 72 3.25 -0.95 10.75
C ALA A 72 2.80 -2.25 10.08
N ARG A 73 3.67 -3.26 10.06
CA ARG A 73 3.44 -4.58 9.46
C ARG A 73 3.16 -5.64 10.53
N PHE A 74 2.13 -6.45 10.30
CA PHE A 74 1.77 -7.61 11.10
C PHE A 74 1.68 -8.84 10.19
N VAL A 75 2.37 -9.92 10.56
CA VAL A 75 2.43 -11.16 9.76
C VAL A 75 1.87 -12.31 10.58
N SER A 76 1.03 -13.12 9.96
CA SER A 76 0.47 -14.34 10.53
C SER A 76 0.46 -15.47 9.49
N ARG A 77 0.07 -16.69 9.89
CA ARG A 77 -0.02 -17.83 8.97
C ARG A 77 -1.10 -17.69 7.90
N THR A 78 -2.08 -16.82 8.11
CA THR A 78 -3.24 -16.66 7.21
C THR A 78 -3.29 -15.30 6.55
N GLY A 79 -2.45 -14.35 6.97
CA GLY A 79 -2.49 -13.01 6.40
C GLY A 79 -1.34 -12.10 6.81
N VAL A 80 -1.12 -11.09 5.98
CA VAL A 80 -0.22 -9.96 6.23
C VAL A 80 -1.07 -8.70 6.26
N ILE A 81 -0.86 -7.84 7.26
CA ILE A 81 -1.56 -6.58 7.41
C ILE A 81 -0.53 -5.45 7.48
N TYR A 82 -0.74 -4.43 6.65
CA TYR A 82 -0.02 -3.16 6.69
C TYR A 82 -0.99 -2.08 7.18
N VAL A 83 -0.73 -1.49 8.34
CA VAL A 83 -1.47 -0.34 8.87
C VAL A 83 -0.71 0.92 8.53
N LEU A 84 -1.35 1.85 7.82
CA LEU A 84 -0.78 3.09 7.33
C LEU A 84 -1.32 4.25 8.18
N THR A 85 -0.45 5.00 8.83
CA THR A 85 -0.79 6.30 9.42
C THR A 85 -0.31 7.38 8.46
N VAL A 86 -1.25 7.98 7.72
CA VAL A 86 -0.99 8.96 6.66
C VAL A 86 -1.03 10.36 7.23
N GLY A 87 -0.02 11.17 6.93
CA GLY A 87 0.01 12.56 7.34
C GLY A 87 1.20 13.34 6.81
N PRO A 88 1.08 14.68 6.70
CA PRO A 88 2.16 15.55 6.22
C PRO A 88 3.32 15.62 7.22
N GLY A 89 4.55 15.67 6.70
CA GLY A 89 5.75 15.95 7.50
C GLY A 89 6.27 14.74 8.29
N LEU A 90 5.85 13.54 7.93
CA LEU A 90 6.39 12.29 8.47
C LEU A 90 7.78 11.98 7.90
N ILE A 91 8.10 12.52 6.72
CA ILE A 91 9.35 12.28 6.01
C ILE A 91 10.06 13.61 5.77
N LYS A 92 11.33 13.68 6.15
CA LYS A 92 12.20 14.80 5.79
C LYS A 92 12.59 14.67 4.32
N LEU A 93 12.09 15.58 3.48
CA LEU A 93 12.47 15.62 2.07
C LEU A 93 13.83 16.31 1.87
N PRO A 94 14.54 15.99 0.78
CA PRO A 94 15.75 16.72 0.41
C PRO A 94 15.47 18.19 0.13
N SER A 95 16.48 19.04 0.37
CA SER A 95 16.45 20.47 0.06
C SER A 95 16.07 20.71 -1.40
N GLY A 96 15.13 21.63 -1.66
CA GLY A 96 14.61 21.96 -2.99
C GLY A 96 13.23 21.37 -3.31
N LYS A 97 12.84 20.24 -2.71
CA LYS A 97 11.48 19.68 -2.87
C LYS A 97 10.40 20.36 -2.04
N GLU A 98 10.80 21.23 -1.10
CA GLU A 98 9.88 21.99 -0.25
C GLU A 98 9.11 23.05 -1.04
N LEU A 99 9.76 23.67 -2.04
CA LEU A 99 9.14 24.63 -2.95
C LEU A 99 8.10 23.95 -3.86
N ASP A 100 8.42 22.78 -4.42
CA ASP A 100 7.49 22.02 -5.25
C ASP A 100 6.22 21.60 -4.48
N ARG A 101 6.34 21.37 -3.17
CA ARG A 101 5.21 21.05 -2.30
C ARG A 101 4.26 22.22 -2.09
N ALA A 102 4.75 23.44 -2.07
CA ALA A 102 3.92 24.63 -1.89
C ALA A 102 2.90 24.80 -3.03
N PHE A 103 3.18 24.23 -4.21
CA PHE A 103 2.30 24.26 -5.38
C PHE A 103 1.42 23.02 -5.53
N LYS A 104 1.58 22.01 -4.66
CA LYS A 104 0.75 20.80 -4.65
C LYS A 104 -0.41 20.96 -3.65
N PRO A 105 -1.52 20.25 -3.86
CA PRO A 105 -2.59 20.22 -2.86
C PRO A 105 -2.08 19.69 -1.52
N THR A 106 -2.72 20.14 -0.43
CA THR A 106 -2.40 19.69 0.93
C THR A 106 -2.37 18.17 1.01
N PRO A 107 -1.26 17.57 1.52
CA PRO A 107 -1.17 16.14 1.73
C PRO A 107 -2.29 15.66 2.67
N PRO A 108 -2.92 14.51 2.38
CA PRO A 108 -4.05 14.01 3.15
C PRO A 108 -3.60 13.56 4.55
N LYS A 109 -4.55 13.52 5.47
CA LYS A 109 -4.41 12.86 6.78
C LYS A 109 -5.41 11.72 6.89
N GLY A 110 -5.03 10.64 7.57
CA GLY A 110 -5.94 9.52 7.78
C GLY A 110 -5.22 8.24 8.16
N ASN A 111 -5.99 7.17 8.29
CA ASN A 111 -5.48 5.85 8.56
C ASN A 111 -5.92 4.88 7.46
N GLY A 112 -4.96 4.10 6.95
CA GLY A 112 -5.18 3.06 5.98
C GLY A 112 -4.86 1.69 6.53
N LYS A 113 -5.41 0.66 5.90
CA LYS A 113 -5.09 -0.73 6.14
C LYS A 113 -5.09 -1.47 4.82
N ILE A 114 -3.99 -2.16 4.53
CA ILE A 114 -3.90 -3.08 3.40
C ILE A 114 -3.68 -4.48 3.95
N SER A 115 -4.57 -5.41 3.63
CA SER A 115 -4.51 -6.79 4.10
C SER A 115 -4.38 -7.74 2.91
N VAL A 116 -3.46 -8.69 3.00
CA VAL A 116 -3.37 -9.83 2.09
C VAL A 116 -3.71 -11.07 2.89
N THR A 117 -4.78 -11.77 2.51
CA THR A 117 -5.34 -12.88 3.30
C THR A 117 -5.46 -14.11 2.43
N ARG A 118 -5.01 -15.24 2.96
CA ARG A 118 -5.21 -16.57 2.38
C ARG A 118 -6.48 -17.20 2.94
N SER A 119 -7.31 -17.74 2.07
CA SER A 119 -8.45 -18.58 2.42
C SER A 119 -8.45 -19.84 1.53
N GLY A 120 -8.01 -20.97 2.10
CA GLY A 120 -7.84 -22.21 1.35
C GLY A 120 -6.87 -22.06 0.19
N SER A 121 -7.33 -22.38 -1.02
CA SER A 121 -6.57 -22.26 -2.28
C SER A 121 -6.62 -20.85 -2.90
N THR A 122 -7.20 -19.86 -2.20
CA THR A 122 -7.35 -18.50 -2.70
C THR A 122 -6.58 -17.49 -1.86
N ILE A 123 -6.19 -16.40 -2.49
CA ILE A 123 -5.59 -15.24 -1.83
C ILE A 123 -6.25 -13.96 -2.32
N SER A 124 -6.54 -13.06 -1.39
CA SER A 124 -7.20 -11.78 -1.68
C SER A 124 -6.45 -10.62 -1.05
N MET A 125 -6.61 -9.46 -1.67
CA MET A 125 -6.14 -8.18 -1.15
C MET A 125 -7.35 -7.32 -0.80
N GLU A 126 -7.29 -6.72 0.38
CA GLU A 126 -8.25 -5.74 0.87
C GLU A 126 -7.54 -4.43 1.17
N ILE A 127 -8.13 -3.33 0.72
CA ILE A 127 -7.63 -1.97 0.91
C ILE A 127 -8.74 -1.16 1.56
N ASP A 128 -8.41 -0.56 2.69
CA ASP A 128 -9.30 0.19 3.56
C ASP A 128 -8.60 1.51 3.91
N TYR A 129 -9.33 2.62 3.90
CA TYR A 129 -8.80 3.92 4.31
C TYR A 129 -9.91 4.83 4.84
N GLU A 130 -9.60 5.51 5.94
CA GLU A 130 -10.43 6.51 6.60
C GLU A 130 -9.66 7.84 6.72
N GLY A 131 -10.26 8.94 6.25
CA GLY A 131 -9.71 10.30 6.35
C GLY A 131 -9.84 11.11 5.06
N ASP A 132 -8.83 11.93 4.76
CA ASP A 132 -8.87 12.79 3.58
C ASP A 132 -8.66 11.99 2.29
N ARG A 133 -9.46 12.28 1.27
CA ARG A 133 -9.31 11.74 -0.10
C ARG A 133 -9.42 10.20 -0.19
N GLU A 134 -10.20 9.57 0.68
CA GLU A 134 -10.33 8.10 0.80
C GLU A 134 -10.57 7.41 -0.54
N LYS A 135 -11.61 7.83 -1.29
CA LYS A 135 -11.95 7.24 -2.60
C LYS A 135 -10.77 7.32 -3.57
N MET A 136 -10.02 8.41 -3.57
CA MET A 136 -8.88 8.60 -4.46
C MET A 136 -7.74 7.64 -4.08
N ILE A 137 -7.41 7.55 -2.79
CA ILE A 137 -6.35 6.69 -2.28
C ILE A 137 -6.67 5.22 -2.55
N VAL A 138 -7.85 4.77 -2.11
CA VAL A 138 -8.28 3.37 -2.24
C VAL A 138 -8.37 2.94 -3.70
N ASN A 139 -8.98 3.77 -4.57
CA ASN A 139 -9.07 3.46 -6.00
C ASN A 139 -7.71 3.43 -6.68
N SER A 140 -6.79 4.33 -6.32
CA SER A 140 -5.47 4.38 -6.95
C SER A 140 -4.62 3.16 -6.56
N LEU A 141 -4.67 2.76 -5.29
CA LEU A 141 -4.01 1.53 -4.83
C LEU A 141 -4.61 0.29 -5.47
N ALA A 142 -5.94 0.18 -5.48
CA ALA A 142 -6.63 -0.95 -6.12
C ALA A 142 -6.32 -1.02 -7.63
N LYS A 143 -6.30 0.12 -8.33
CA LYS A 143 -5.95 0.20 -9.74
C LYS A 143 -4.51 -0.25 -9.99
N LYS A 144 -3.55 0.23 -9.18
CA LYS A 144 -2.14 -0.18 -9.30
C LYS A 144 -1.99 -1.69 -9.08
N ALA A 145 -2.53 -2.23 -7.99
CA ALA A 145 -2.45 -3.65 -7.68
C ALA A 145 -3.08 -4.53 -8.78
N ARG A 146 -4.23 -4.14 -9.33
CA ARG A 146 -4.90 -4.87 -10.43
C ARG A 146 -4.24 -4.70 -11.80
N SER A 147 -3.38 -3.69 -11.98
CA SER A 147 -2.73 -3.41 -13.27
C SER A 147 -1.50 -4.28 -13.58
N ILE A 148 -1.08 -5.13 -12.63
CA ILE A 148 0.15 -5.92 -12.73
C ILE A 148 -0.08 -7.08 -13.70
N LYS A 149 0.35 -6.91 -14.96
CA LYS A 149 0.17 -7.93 -16.02
C LYS A 149 1.10 -9.14 -15.89
N ASN A 150 2.29 -8.95 -15.33
CA ASN A 150 3.35 -9.98 -15.29
C ASN A 150 3.58 -10.48 -13.86
N LEU A 151 2.51 -10.64 -13.08
CA LEU A 151 2.61 -11.03 -11.67
C LEU A 151 3.25 -12.42 -11.51
N ASP A 152 2.87 -13.39 -12.35
CA ASP A 152 3.43 -14.74 -12.30
C ASP A 152 4.95 -14.76 -12.54
N ASP A 153 5.44 -13.97 -13.49
CA ASP A 153 6.88 -13.86 -13.80
C ASP A 153 7.66 -13.11 -12.71
N LEU A 154 7.02 -12.14 -12.06
CA LEU A 154 7.59 -11.45 -10.90
C LEU A 154 7.75 -12.42 -9.74
N ILE A 155 6.70 -13.17 -9.41
CA ILE A 155 6.74 -14.18 -8.35
C ILE A 155 7.79 -15.23 -8.66
N TRP A 156 7.82 -15.76 -9.89
CA TRP A 156 8.81 -16.76 -10.30
C TRP A 156 10.26 -16.28 -10.10
N ARG A 157 10.57 -15.04 -10.50
CA ARG A 157 11.91 -14.47 -10.30
C ARG A 157 12.28 -14.32 -8.83
N GLU A 158 11.35 -13.87 -8.00
CA GLU A 158 11.56 -13.76 -6.55
C GLU A 158 11.73 -15.12 -5.89
N ARG A 159 11.05 -16.16 -6.37
CA ARG A 159 11.24 -17.53 -5.87
C ARG A 159 12.65 -18.03 -6.11
N ILE A 160 13.14 -17.86 -7.33
CA ILE A 160 14.51 -18.27 -7.69
C ILE A 160 15.53 -17.50 -6.86
N SER A 161 15.38 -16.17 -6.72
CA SER A 161 16.36 -15.35 -6.01
C SER A 161 16.39 -15.61 -4.49
N ARG A 162 15.24 -16.00 -3.92
CA ARG A 162 15.10 -16.28 -2.48
C ARG A 162 15.22 -17.76 -2.11
N HIS A 163 15.34 -18.63 -3.10
CA HIS A 163 15.35 -20.09 -2.93
C HIS A 163 14.11 -20.64 -2.20
N ILE A 164 12.91 -20.22 -2.63
CA ILE A 164 11.59 -20.63 -2.07
C ILE A 164 10.66 -21.33 -3.07
#